data_AF-K2AN16-F1
#
_entry.id   AF-K2AN16-F1
#
_cell.length_a   1.000
_cell.length_b   1.000
_cell.length_c   1.000
_cell.angle_alpha   90.00
_cell.angle_beta   90.00
_cell.angle_gamma   90.00
#
_symmetry.space_group_name_H-M   'P 1'
#
loop_
_entity.id
_entity.type
_entity.pdbx_description
1 polymer ?
#
loop_
_entity_poly.entity_id
_entity_poly.type
_entity_poly.pdbx_seq_one_letter_code
_entity_poly.pdbx_strand_id
1 'polypeptide(L)' 'MRTNVVLPDNLVAEIDRIAGARKRSEFLAEAVRERIYREKLKVAFEKARGILKDDPRFATSAKVRKYIRDFRRKNSYRF' A
#
# COMPACT_ATOMS: atom_id res chain seq x y z
N MET A 1 -3.62 14.82 -20.52
CA MET A 1 -2.23 15.33 -20.57
C MET A 1 -1.32 14.23 -21.11
N ARG A 2 -0.45 14.54 -22.07
CA ARG A 2 0.56 13.59 -22.60
C ARG A 2 1.92 14.00 -22.06
N THR A 3 2.65 13.04 -21.49
CA THR A 3 4.00 13.22 -20.96
C THR A 3 4.91 12.21 -21.62
N ASN A 4 6.07 12.65 -22.10
CA ASN A 4 7.10 11.74 -22.62
C ASN A 4 8.07 11.40 -21.48
N VAL A 5 8.38 10.11 -21.32
CA VAL A 5 9.30 9.60 -20.30
C VAL A 5 10.35 8.73 -20.99
N VAL A 6 11.60 8.82 -20.51
CA VAL A 6 12.71 7.99 -21.01
C VAL A 6 12.81 6.75 -20.14
N LEU A 7 12.84 5.58 -20.77
CA LEU A 7 12.97 4.30 -20.10
C LEU A 7 14.13 3.51 -20.74
N PRO A 8 14.91 2.76 -19.95
CA PRO A 8 15.91 1.84 -20.49
C PRO A 8 15.29 0.78 -21.41
N ASP A 9 16.00 0.41 -22.47
CA ASP A 9 15.51 -0.54 -23.49
C ASP A 9 15.14 -1.90 -22.90
N ASN A 10 15.91 -2.39 -21.93
CA ASN A 10 15.64 -3.65 -21.25
C ASN A 10 14.29 -3.63 -20.52
N LEU A 11 13.94 -2.50 -19.90
CA LEU A 11 12.67 -2.34 -19.18
C LEU A 11 11.50 -2.25 -20.15
N VAL A 12 11.68 -1.55 -21.28
CA VAL A 12 10.66 -1.49 -22.35
C VAL A 12 10.39 -2.90 -22.90
N ALA A 13 11.44 -3.66 -23.18
CA ALA A 13 11.34 -5.03 -23.66
C ALA A 13 10.65 -5.96 -22.64
N GLU A 14 10.86 -5.74 -21.35
CA GLU A 14 10.18 -6.50 -20.31
C GLU A 14 8.69 -6.17 -20.20
N ILE A 15 8.34 -4.88 -20.25
CA ILE A 15 6.94 -4.44 -20.29
C ILE A 15 6.24 -5.04 -21.52
N ASP A 16 6.91 -5.07 -22.67
CA ASP A 16 6.35 -5.68 -23.88
C ASP A 16 6.06 -7.16 -23.73
N ARG A 17 6.94 -7.90 -23.06
CA ARG A 17 6.72 -9.33 -22.80
C ARG A 17 5.54 -9.57 -21.86
N ILE A 18 5.31 -8.68 -20.89
CA ILE A 18 4.26 -8.84 -19.87
C ILE A 18 2.90 -8.32 -20.37
N ALA A 19 2.87 -7.09 -20.88
CA ALA A 19 1.65 -6.37 -21.21
C ALA A 19 1.39 -6.26 -22.73
N GLY A 20 2.41 -6.49 -23.55
CA GLY A 20 2.37 -6.28 -25.00
C GLY A 20 2.70 -4.84 -25.42
N ALA A 21 3.28 -4.70 -26.61
CA ALA A 21 3.81 -3.42 -27.12
C ALA A 21 2.80 -2.26 -27.20
N ARG A 22 1.50 -2.56 -27.30
CA ARG A 22 0.43 -1.55 -27.39
C ARG A 22 -0.11 -1.10 -26.03
N LYS A 23 0.24 -1.77 -24.93
CA LYS A 23 -0.30 -1.50 -23.58
C LYS A 23 0.70 -0.84 -22.62
N ARG A 24 1.85 -0.39 -23.11
CA ARG A 24 2.91 0.24 -22.29
C ARG A 24 2.39 1.41 -21.45
N SER A 25 1.61 2.32 -22.04
CA SER A 25 1.09 3.49 -21.34
C SER A 25 0.13 3.11 -20.20
N GLU A 26 -0.71 2.09 -20.42
CA GLU A 26 -1.63 1.58 -19.41
C GLU A 26 -0.87 0.91 -18.26
N PHE A 27 0.07 0.03 -18.59
CA PHE A 27 0.94 -0.65 -17.64
C PHE A 27 1.73 0.34 -16.77
N LEU A 28 2.34 1.35 -17.39
CA LEU A 28 3.07 2.40 -16.66
C LEU A 28 2.16 3.21 -15.76
N ALA A 29 0.96 3.56 -16.23
CA ALA A 29 0.01 4.32 -15.41
C ALA A 29 -0.43 3.54 -14.17
N GLU A 30 -0.65 2.22 -14.30
CA GLU A 30 -0.97 1.34 -13.19
C GLU A 30 0.20 1.22 -12.21
N ALA A 31 1.39 0.89 -12.70
CA ALA A 31 2.60 0.79 -11.87
C ALA A 31 2.89 2.08 -11.10
N VAL A 32 2.73 3.25 -11.75
CA VAL A 32 2.91 4.55 -11.10
C VAL A 32 1.83 4.81 -10.05
N ARG A 33 0.55 4.46 -10.31
CA ARG A 33 -0.52 4.58 -9.32
C ARG A 33 -0.22 3.75 -8.06
N GLU A 34 0.20 2.50 -8.24
CA GLU A 34 0.59 1.64 -7.13
C GLU A 34 1.78 2.21 -6.35
N ARG A 35 2.81 2.68 -7.06
CA ARG A 35 4.00 3.27 -6.45
C ARG A 35 3.67 4.51 -5.63
N ILE A 36 2.82 5.39 -6.16
CA ILE A 36 2.34 6.60 -5.47
C ILE A 36 1.56 6.20 -4.22
N TYR A 37 0.67 5.21 -4.31
CA TYR A 37 -0.09 4.74 -3.16
C TYR A 37 0.84 4.23 -2.04
N ARG A 38 1.86 3.43 -2.39
CA ARG A 38 2.87 2.95 -1.42
C ARG A 38 3.65 4.10 -0.76
N GLU A 39 4.04 5.13 -1.50
CA GLU A 39 4.71 6.31 -0.93
C GLU A 39 3.77 7.09 0.01
N LYS A 40 2.50 7.28 -0.35
CA LYS A 40 1.52 7.90 0.54
C LYS A 40 1.34 7.11 1.84
N LEU A 41 1.26 5.79 1.76
CA LEU A 41 1.22 4.93 2.94
C LEU A 41 2.46 5.06 3.80
N LYS A 42 3.65 5.08 3.21
CA LYS A 42 4.91 5.27 3.93
C LYS A 42 4.89 6.57 4.73
N VAL A 43 4.51 7.68 4.09
CA VAL A 43 4.37 8.97 4.78
C VAL A 43 3.32 8.92 5.89
N ALA A 44 2.18 8.26 5.66
CA ALA A 44 1.15 8.11 6.68
C ALA A 44 1.64 7.31 7.90
N PHE A 45 2.37 6.21 7.68
CA PHE A 45 2.95 5.43 8.76
C PHE A 45 4.01 6.20 9.55
N GLU A 46 4.87 6.97 8.89
CA GLU A 46 5.83 7.82 9.59
C GLU A 46 5.13 8.89 10.44
N LYS A 47 4.07 9.52 9.92
CA LYS A 47 3.28 10.50 10.68
C LYS A 47 2.51 9.88 11.85
N ALA A 48 2.04 8.64 11.70
CA ALA A 48 1.31 7.91 12.74
C ALA A 48 2.24 7.17 13.73
N ARG A 49 3.56 7.25 13.54
CA ARG A 49 4.53 6.54 14.38
C ARG A 49 4.35 6.92 15.84
N GLY A 50 4.15 5.91 16.68
CA GLY A 50 3.99 6.09 18.12
C GLY A 50 2.62 6.61 18.57
N ILE A 51 1.62 6.74 17.69
CA ILE A 51 0.27 7.20 18.07
C ILE A 51 -0.40 6.32 19.15
N LEU A 52 0.02 5.06 19.27
CA LEU A 52 -0.47 4.10 20.26
C LEU A 52 0.51 3.83 21.41
N LYS A 53 1.64 4.55 21.48
CA LYS A 53 2.76 4.21 22.39
C LYS A 53 2.36 4.28 23.87
N ASP A 54 1.54 5.27 24.23
CA ASP A 54 1.14 5.54 25.61
C ASP A 54 -0.23 4.93 25.95
N ASP A 55 -0.85 4.21 25.03
CA ASP A 55 -2.16 3.62 25.24
C ASP A 55 -2.04 2.29 26.01
N PRO A 56 -2.61 2.18 27.22
CA PRO A 56 -2.48 0.99 28.05
C PRO A 56 -3.06 -0.28 27.41
N ARG A 57 -3.94 -0.16 26.42
CA ARG A 57 -4.53 -1.28 25.65
C ARG A 57 -3.51 -1.92 24.70
N PHE A 58 -2.49 -1.18 24.30
CA PHE A 58 -1.46 -1.62 23.36
C PHE A 58 -0.07 -1.82 24.00
N ALA A 59 0.04 -1.66 25.32
CA ALA A 59 1.30 -1.77 26.06
C ALA A 59 2.00 -3.14 26.01
N THR A 60 1.27 -4.23 25.73
CA THR A 60 1.87 -5.57 25.56
C THR A 60 1.18 -6.36 24.46
N SER A 61 1.87 -7.32 23.83
CA SER A 61 1.29 -8.17 22.80
C SER A 61 0.06 -8.94 23.30
N ALA A 62 0.01 -9.32 24.58
CA ALA A 62 -1.16 -9.96 25.19
C ALA A 62 -2.38 -9.03 25.22
N LYS A 63 -2.18 -7.75 25.58
CA LYS A 63 -3.25 -6.74 25.56
C LYS A 63 -3.70 -6.39 24.15
N VAL A 64 -2.77 -6.30 23.19
CA VAL A 64 -3.09 -6.15 21.76
C VAL A 64 -3.97 -7.30 21.28
N ARG A 65 -3.60 -8.56 21.59
CA ARG A 65 -4.42 -9.73 21.24
C ARG A 65 -5.79 -9.71 21.89
N LYS A 66 -5.88 -9.32 23.17
CA LYS A 66 -7.15 -9.13 23.88
C LYS A 66 -8.02 -8.07 23.16
N TYR A 67 -7.45 -6.92 22.84
CA TYR A 67 -8.13 -5.85 22.10
C TYR A 67 -8.67 -6.35 20.76
N ILE A 68 -7.85 -7.05 19.95
CA ILE A 68 -8.26 -7.58 18.64
C ILE A 68 -9.40 -8.60 18.79
N ARG A 69 -9.30 -9.52 19.75
CA ARG A 69 -10.36 -10.51 20.03
C ARG A 69 -11.67 -9.82 20.44
N ASP A 70 -11.59 -8.87 21.36
CA ASP A 70 -12.76 -8.14 21.84
C ASP A 70 -13.39 -7.29 20.73
N PHE A 71 -12.56 -6.66 19.88
CA PHE A 71 -12.99 -5.92 18.71
C PHE A 71 -13.69 -6.82 17.70
N ARG A 72 -13.13 -8.00 17.37
CA ARG A 72 -13.76 -8.96 16.45
C ARG A 72 -15.09 -9.47 16.98
N ARG A 73 -15.19 -9.79 18.28
CA ARG A 73 -16.44 -10.24 18.91
C ARG A 73 -17.51 -9.15 18.91
N LYS A 74 -17.14 -7.89 19.10
CA LYS A 74 -18.09 -6.76 19.04
C LYS A 74 -18.58 -6.50 17.61
N ASN A 75 -17.75 -6.77 16.60
CA ASN A 75 -18.05 -6.49 15.21
C ASN A 75 -18.48 -7.74 14.41
N SER A 76 -18.57 -8.92 15.03
CA SER A 76 -18.98 -10.17 14.35
C SER A 76 -20.48 -10.22 14.03
N TYR A 77 -21.27 -9.23 14.46
CA TYR A 77 -22.69 -9.08 14.18
C TYR A 77 -23.00 -7.76 13.45
N ARG A 78 -22.30 -7.47 12.37
CA ARG A 78 -22.64 -6.38 11.45
C ARG A 78 -22.40 -6.78 10.00
N PHE A 79 -23.27 -7.65 9.51
CA PHE A 79 -23.70 -7.73 8.11
C PHE A 79 -25.19 -8.07 8.12
#